data_AF-A0A258LB35-F1
#
_entry.id   AF-A0A258LB35-F1
#
_cell.length_a   1.000
_cell.length_b   1.000
_cell.length_c   1.000
_cell.angle_alpha   90.00
_cell.angle_beta   90.00
_cell.angle_gamma   90.00
#
_symmetry.space_group_name_H-M   'P 1'
#
loop_
_entity.id
_entity.type
_entity.pdbx_description
1 polymer ?
#
loop_
_entity_poly.entity_id
_entity_poly.type
_entity_poly.pdbx_seq_one_letter_code
_entity_poly.pdbx_strand_id
1 'polypeptide(L)'
;MKQALANAEIPATEIAGVSVSAGAHIPVLMDAAGEVIRPAIMWSDQRSLLEAQALHAQAGDMITKTSLNRINPTWTLAMLAWLQKHEP
;
A
#
# COMPACT_ATOMS: atom_id res chain seq x y z
N MET A 1 21.03 1.62 -1.67
CA MET A 1 22.00 0.58 -1.29
C MET A 1 23.42 0.88 -1.77
N LYS A 2 23.65 1.24 -3.05
CA LYS A 2 25.01 1.60 -3.56
C LYS A 2 25.74 2.65 -2.71
N GLN A 3 25.07 3.75 -2.35
CA GLN A 3 25.66 4.78 -1.49
C GLN A 3 25.97 4.26 -0.07
N ALA A 4 25.07 3.48 0.51
CA ALA A 4 25.28 2.91 1.84
C ALA A 4 26.48 1.95 1.87
N LEU A 5 26.64 1.13 0.82
CA LEU A 5 27.82 0.28 0.63
C LEU A 5 29.10 1.08 0.47
N ALA A 6 29.09 2.14 -0.35
CA ALA A 6 30.25 3.00 -0.55
C ALA A 6 30.68 3.68 0.77
N ASN A 7 29.73 4.04 1.63
CA ASN A 7 30.01 4.67 2.92
C ASN A 7 30.42 3.68 4.02
N ALA A 8 29.99 2.41 3.92
CA ALA A 8 30.25 1.41 4.95
C ALA A 8 31.66 0.81 4.86
N GLU A 9 32.38 1.03 3.74
CA GLU A 9 33.74 0.52 3.48
C GLU A 9 33.92 -0.99 3.68
N ILE A 10 32.82 -1.76 3.65
CA ILE A 10 32.83 -3.23 3.66
C ILE A 10 32.45 -3.78 2.28
N PRO A 11 33.02 -4.92 1.85
CA PRO A 11 32.58 -5.59 0.65
C PRO A 11 31.15 -6.12 0.85
N ALA A 12 30.32 -6.06 -0.21
CA ALA A 12 28.94 -6.54 -0.14
C ALA A 12 28.81 -8.02 0.24
N THR A 13 29.87 -8.82 0.06
CA THR A 13 29.96 -10.23 0.47
C THR A 13 29.93 -10.44 1.98
N GLU A 14 30.19 -9.40 2.79
CA GLU A 14 30.09 -9.45 4.26
C GLU A 14 28.68 -9.12 4.78
N ILE A 15 27.74 -8.75 3.90
CA ILE A 15 26.34 -8.55 4.29
C ILE A 15 25.68 -9.90 4.56
N ALA A 16 25.46 -10.21 5.83
CA ALA A 16 24.81 -11.44 6.26
C ALA A 16 23.31 -11.51 5.91
N GLY A 17 22.65 -10.37 5.69
CA GLY A 17 21.24 -10.32 5.33
C GLY A 17 20.72 -8.92 5.01
N VAL A 18 19.58 -8.86 4.33
CA VAL A 18 18.88 -7.62 3.99
C VAL A 18 17.45 -7.73 4.47
N SER A 19 16.97 -6.70 5.17
CA SER A 19 15.56 -6.51 5.49
C SER A 19 15.03 -5.29 4.75
N VAL A 20 13.75 -5.34 4.40
CA VAL A 20 13.04 -4.22 3.77
C VAL A 20 11.86 -3.86 4.66
N SER A 21 11.71 -2.57 4.91
CA SER A 21 10.53 -2.01 5.58
C SER A 21 9.98 -0.89 4.71
N ALA A 22 8.66 -0.73 4.72
CA ALA A 22 7.96 0.27 3.94
C ALA A 22 6.66 0.67 4.65
N GLY A 23 6.06 1.78 4.23
CA GLY A 23 4.73 2.16 4.68
C GLY A 23 3.71 1.10 4.28
N ALA A 24 2.89 0.65 5.23
CA ALA A 24 1.78 -0.26 4.95
C ALA A 24 0.64 0.49 4.23
N HIS A 25 -0.21 -0.26 3.54
CA HIS A 25 -1.43 0.23 2.89
C HIS A 25 -1.25 1.30 1.80
N ILE A 26 -0.08 1.35 1.16
CA ILE A 26 0.19 2.21 0.01
C ILE A 26 0.25 1.31 -1.24
N PRO A 27 -0.89 1.07 -1.93
CA PRO A 27 -0.91 0.19 -3.10
C PRO A 27 -0.15 0.82 -4.26
N VAL A 28 0.84 0.10 -4.79
CA VAL A 28 1.49 0.38 -6.07
C VAL A 28 0.91 -0.60 -7.08
N LEU A 29 0.16 -0.09 -8.05
CA LEU A 29 -0.48 -0.91 -9.07
C LEU A 29 0.44 -1.02 -10.29
N MET A 30 0.55 -2.23 -10.81
CA MET A 30 1.35 -2.56 -11.98
C MET A 30 0.51 -3.33 -12.99
N ASP A 31 0.86 -3.21 -14.27
CA ASP A 31 0.30 -4.05 -15.32
C ASP A 31 0.97 -5.44 -15.37
N ALA A 32 0.61 -6.23 -16.38
CA ALA A 32 1.18 -7.56 -16.58
C ALA A 32 2.67 -7.56 -16.98
N ALA A 33 3.20 -6.43 -17.44
CA ALA A 33 4.62 -6.26 -17.74
C ALA A 33 5.44 -5.80 -16.52
N GLY A 34 4.76 -5.46 -15.41
CA GLY A 34 5.39 -4.92 -14.20
C GLY A 34 5.58 -3.41 -14.23
N GLU A 35 4.98 -2.72 -15.21
CA GLU A 35 5.06 -1.26 -15.33
C GLU A 35 4.05 -0.60 -14.39
N VAL A 36 4.49 0.44 -13.67
CA VAL A 36 3.64 1.19 -12.75
C VAL A 36 2.60 1.98 -13.55
N ILE A 37 1.31 1.71 -13.31
CA ILE A 37 0.23 2.27 -14.13
C ILE A 37 -0.31 3.61 -13.61
N ARG A 38 -0.04 3.95 -12.35
CA ARG A 38 -0.39 5.27 -11.75
C ARG A 38 0.42 5.57 -10.48
N PRO A 39 0.59 6.85 -10.09
CA PRO A 39 1.27 7.24 -8.85
C PRO A 39 0.61 6.63 -7.61
N ALA A 40 1.32 6.12 -6.60
CA ALA A 40 0.67 5.54 -5.41
C ALA A 40 -0.30 6.52 -4.69
N ILE A 41 -1.40 6.01 -4.12
CA ILE A 41 -2.24 6.80 -3.19
C ILE A 41 -1.57 6.73 -1.82
N MET A 42 -1.18 7.89 -1.28
CA MET A 42 -0.41 7.97 -0.05
C MET A 42 -1.28 7.81 1.20
N TRP A 43 -0.67 7.40 2.31
CA TRP A 43 -1.35 7.16 3.59
C TRP A 43 -2.05 8.39 4.17
N SER A 44 -1.65 9.60 3.78
CA SER A 44 -2.27 10.86 4.21
C SER A 44 -3.45 11.28 3.33
N ASP A 45 -3.70 10.56 2.24
CA ASP A 45 -4.76 10.86 1.29
C ASP A 45 -6.11 10.34 1.80
N GLN A 46 -7.14 11.20 1.74
CA GLN A 46 -8.48 10.92 2.26
C GLN A 46 -9.55 10.79 1.17
N ARG A 47 -9.16 10.73 -0.12
CA ARG A 47 -10.10 10.76 -1.26
C ARG A 47 -11.13 9.63 -1.26
N SER A 48 -10.79 8.49 -0.64
CA SER A 48 -11.61 7.27 -0.56
C SER A 48 -12.55 7.25 0.66
N LEU A 49 -12.79 8.39 1.32
CA LEU A 49 -13.63 8.45 2.52
C LEU A 49 -15.06 7.95 2.26
N LEU A 50 -15.65 8.31 1.12
CA LEU A 50 -17.01 7.88 0.76
C LEU A 50 -17.07 6.38 0.51
N GLU A 51 -16.06 5.83 -0.16
CA GLU A 51 -15.95 4.40 -0.43
C GLU A 51 -15.71 3.60 0.87
N ALA A 52 -14.90 4.12 1.79
CA ALA A 52 -14.72 3.53 3.12
C ALA A 52 -16.03 3.48 3.92
N GLN A 53 -16.81 4.57 3.91
CA GLN A 53 -18.13 4.62 4.55
C GLN A 53 -19.12 3.63 3.93
N ALA A 54 -19.15 3.55 2.59
CA ALA A 54 -20.00 2.60 1.89
C ALA A 54 -19.64 1.14 2.22
N LEU A 55 -18.34 0.81 2.20
CA LEU A 55 -17.83 -0.52 2.57
C LEU A 55 -18.14 -0.86 4.02
N HIS A 56 -18.04 0.12 4.94
CA HIS A 56 -18.40 -0.07 6.33
C HIS A 56 -19.88 -0.41 6.49
N ALA A 57 -20.76 0.34 5.83
CA ALA A 57 -22.21 0.11 5.87
C ALA A 57 -22.61 -1.24 5.25
N GLN A 58 -21.95 -1.65 4.17
CA GLN A 58 -22.28 -2.87 3.44
C GLN A 58 -21.73 -4.14 4.10
N ALA A 59 -20.50 -4.09 4.63
CA ALA A 59 -19.77 -5.29 5.04
C ALA A 59 -18.79 -5.08 6.21
N GLY A 60 -18.96 -4.04 7.02
CA GLY A 60 -18.01 -3.65 8.08
C GLY A 60 -17.67 -4.75 9.09
N ASP A 61 -18.65 -5.55 9.50
CA ASP A 61 -18.46 -6.65 10.44
C ASP A 61 -17.60 -7.78 9.85
N MET A 62 -17.87 -8.16 8.60
CA MET A 62 -17.10 -9.17 7.88
C MET A 62 -15.67 -8.69 7.66
N ILE A 63 -15.49 -7.44 7.23
CA ILE A 63 -14.17 -6.84 7.01
C ILE A 63 -13.37 -6.84 8.31
N THR A 64 -13.97 -6.39 9.42
CA THR A 64 -13.29 -6.32 10.72
C THR A 64 -12.95 -7.71 11.24
N LYS A 65 -13.85 -8.69 11.12
CA LYS A 65 -13.61 -10.07 11.56
C LYS A 65 -12.49 -10.75 10.77
N THR A 66 -12.38 -10.46 9.48
CA THR A 66 -11.42 -11.12 8.58
C THR A 66 -10.05 -10.44 8.62
N SER A 67 -10.03 -9.11 8.53
CA SER A 67 -8.79 -8.33 8.46
C SER A 67 -8.26 -7.88 9.83
N LEU A 68 -9.06 -8.07 10.89
CA LEU A 68 -8.81 -7.57 12.25
C LEU A 68 -8.70 -6.05 12.35
N ASN A 69 -9.26 -5.35 11.36
CA ASN A 69 -9.15 -3.90 11.27
C ASN A 69 -10.42 -3.26 10.71
N ARG A 70 -10.69 -2.03 11.16
CA ARG A 70 -11.79 -1.23 10.64
C ARG A 70 -11.39 -0.55 9.34
N ILE A 71 -12.26 -0.65 8.34
CA ILE A 71 -12.08 0.05 7.06
C ILE A 71 -12.03 1.56 7.29
N ASN A 72 -11.11 2.22 6.61
CA ASN A 72 -10.93 3.68 6.64
C ASN A 72 -10.25 4.12 5.32
N PRO A 73 -10.24 5.42 4.99
CA PRO A 73 -9.70 5.91 3.72
C PRO A 73 -8.21 5.63 3.49
N THR A 74 -7.41 5.45 4.54
CA THR A 74 -5.96 5.22 4.41
C THR A 74 -5.60 3.75 4.16
N TRP A 75 -6.62 2.90 3.94
CA TRP A 75 -6.48 1.47 3.75
C TRP A 75 -6.64 1.05 2.30
N THR A 76 -5.85 0.04 1.89
CA THR A 76 -5.80 -0.46 0.51
C THR A 76 -7.17 -0.80 -0.07
N LEU A 77 -8.07 -1.43 0.70
CA LEU A 77 -9.40 -1.80 0.21
C LEU A 77 -10.25 -0.58 -0.17
N ALA A 78 -10.22 0.49 0.63
CA ALA A 78 -10.94 1.72 0.32
C ALA A 78 -10.33 2.43 -0.90
N MET A 79 -9.01 2.45 -1.02
CA MET A 79 -8.31 3.00 -2.18
C MET A 79 -8.63 2.24 -3.47
N LEU A 80 -8.68 0.91 -3.43
CA LEU A 80 -9.05 0.08 -4.58
C LEU A 80 -10.52 0.28 -4.99
N ALA A 81 -11.43 0.40 -4.02
CA ALA A 81 -12.83 0.71 -4.30
C ALA A 81 -12.99 2.10 -4.94
N TRP A 82 -12.18 3.07 -4.51
CA TRP A 82 -12.13 4.38 -5.15
C TRP A 82 -11.62 4.27 -6.59
N LEU A 83 -10.50 3.57 -6.82
CA LEU A 83 -9.95 3.39 -8.17
C LEU A 83 -10.95 2.70 -9.10
N GLN A 84 -11.60 1.63 -8.65
CA GLN A 84 -12.64 0.94 -9.44
C GLN A 84 -13.75 1.88 -9.91
N LYS A 85 -14.08 2.91 -9.12
CA LYS A 85 -15.17 3.84 -9.39
C LYS A 85 -14.75 5.06 -10.20
N HIS A 86 -13.53 5.55 -9.99
CA HIS A 86 -13.07 6.84 -10.53
C HIS A 86 -11.98 6.71 -11.60
N GLU A 87 -11.23 5.62 -11.62
CA GLU A 87 -10.09 5.35 -12.52
C GLU A 87 -10.07 3.84 -12.92
N PRO A 88 -11.07 3.33 -13.67
CA PRO A 88 -11.19 1.90 -14.00
C PRO A 88 -10.19 1.41 -15.07
#